data_AF-A0A0C2DHH7-F1
#
_entry.id   AF-A0A0C2DHH7-F1
#
_cell.length_a   1.000
_cell.length_b   1.000
_cell.length_c   1.000
_cell.angle_alpha   90.00
_cell.angle_beta   90.00
_cell.angle_gamma   90.00
#
_symmetry.space_group_name_H-M   'P 1'
#
loop_
_entity.id
_entity.type
_entity.pdbx_description
1 polymer ?
#
loop_
_entity_poly.entity_id
_entity_poly.type
_entity_poly.pdbx_seq_one_letter_code
_entity_poly.pdbx_strand_id
1 'polypeptide(L)'
;MAHEAMFNGWLMGIRTYSLANVDRVICVSYTSKENTVLRGKLDPRKVFTIPNAIETRLFYPDPEQFYGNPTTIIFLGRLVYRKGADLLCAIIPKVCARHPNVRFIVGGDGPKRLELEEMREKYHLHSRVTLLGILPHNMVREVLVQGQIFINTSLTEAFCMSIVEAASCGLHVVSTRVGGVPEVLPADFISLEEPVPE
;
A
#
# COMPACT_ATOMS: atom_id res chain seq x y z
N MET A 1 -28.24 7.39 -5.10
CA MET A 1 -27.54 8.40 -5.93
C MET A 1 -27.69 9.84 -5.42
N ALA A 2 -28.89 10.43 -5.33
CA ALA A 2 -29.03 11.82 -4.85
C ALA A 2 -28.63 12.05 -3.37
N HIS A 3 -28.92 11.08 -2.50
CA HIS A 3 -28.60 11.16 -1.07
C HIS A 3 -27.08 11.06 -0.79
N GLU A 4 -26.36 10.29 -1.60
CA GLU A 4 -24.91 10.08 -1.51
C GLU A 4 -24.14 11.26 -2.09
N ALA A 5 -24.67 11.87 -3.17
CA ALA A 5 -24.16 13.12 -3.72
C ALA A 5 -24.36 14.31 -2.77
N MET A 6 -25.50 14.38 -2.08
CA MET A 6 -25.73 15.38 -1.03
C MET A 6 -24.81 15.16 0.18
N PHE A 7 -24.63 13.93 0.64
CA PHE A 7 -23.74 13.61 1.77
C PHE A 7 -22.27 13.93 1.44
N ASN A 8 -21.81 13.57 0.24
CA ASN A 8 -20.48 13.94 -0.25
C ASN A 8 -20.33 15.46 -0.45
N GLY A 9 -21.37 16.15 -0.91
CA GLY A 9 -21.40 17.61 -1.00
C GLY A 9 -21.32 18.29 0.36
N TRP A 10 -21.98 17.74 1.37
CA TRP A 10 -21.97 18.26 2.75
C TRP A 10 -20.60 18.03 3.42
N LEU A 11 -20.02 16.83 3.28
CA LEU A 11 -18.65 16.54 3.73
C LEU A 11 -17.61 17.42 3.02
N MET A 12 -17.80 17.69 1.73
CA MET A 12 -16.95 18.61 0.98
C MET A 12 -17.10 20.05 1.47
N GLY A 13 -18.32 20.46 1.83
CA GLY A 13 -18.61 21.75 2.48
C GLY A 13 -17.93 21.91 3.83
N ILE A 14 -18.03 20.92 4.72
CA ILE A 14 -17.34 20.93 6.02
C ILE A 14 -15.81 20.96 5.84
N ARG A 15 -15.27 20.14 4.93
CA ARG A 15 -13.83 20.11 4.68
C ARG A 15 -13.34 21.46 4.15
N THR A 16 -14.07 22.07 3.22
CA THR A 16 -13.71 23.38 2.65
C THR A 16 -13.82 24.48 3.70
N TYR A 17 -14.87 24.46 4.53
CA TYR A 17 -15.05 25.42 5.62
C TYR A 17 -13.97 25.31 6.70
N SER A 18 -13.64 24.09 7.12
CA SER A 18 -12.58 23.84 8.09
C SER A 18 -11.23 24.27 7.54
N LEU A 19 -10.90 23.92 6.29
CA LEU A 19 -9.66 24.29 5.64
C LEU A 19 -9.56 25.80 5.33
N ALA A 20 -10.68 26.51 5.13
CA ALA A 20 -10.66 27.96 4.92
C ALA A 20 -10.17 28.74 6.16
N ASN A 21 -10.32 28.16 7.35
CA ASN A 21 -10.01 28.81 8.63
C ASN A 21 -8.65 28.39 9.23
N VAL A 22 -7.83 27.62 8.52
CA VAL A 22 -6.51 27.21 9.01
C VAL A 22 -5.40 28.18 8.56
N ASP A 23 -4.42 28.40 9.44
CA ASP A 23 -3.26 29.22 9.12
C ASP A 23 -2.29 28.50 8.17
N ARG A 24 -2.09 27.20 8.41
CA ARG A 24 -1.14 26.34 7.71
C ARG A 24 -1.69 24.92 7.59
N VAL A 25 -1.37 24.24 6.49
CA VAL A 25 -1.70 22.82 6.25
C VAL A 25 -0.43 22.06 5.93
N ILE A 26 -0.28 20.86 6.51
CA ILE A 26 0.82 19.94 6.21
C ILE A 26 0.24 18.73 5.47
N CYS A 27 0.88 18.37 4.36
CA CYS A 27 0.57 17.19 3.56
C CYS A 27 1.76 16.24 3.55
N VAL A 28 1.46 14.94 3.45
CA VAL A 28 2.49 13.88 3.48
C VAL A 28 3.18 13.66 2.14
N SER A 29 2.67 14.27 1.08
CA SER A 29 3.21 14.19 -0.28
C SER A 29 2.90 15.45 -1.09
N TYR A 30 3.70 15.73 -2.12
CA TYR A 30 3.46 16.80 -3.07
C TYR A 30 2.14 16.58 -3.81
N THR A 31 1.85 15.36 -4.25
CA THR A 31 0.54 15.03 -4.83
C THR A 31 -0.61 15.33 -3.86
N SER A 32 -0.44 15.07 -2.55
CA SER A 32 -1.46 15.42 -1.54
C SER A 32 -1.59 16.93 -1.34
N LYS A 33 -0.47 17.67 -1.40
CA LYS A 33 -0.47 19.13 -1.33
C LYS A 33 -1.24 19.74 -2.50
N GLU A 34 -0.96 19.31 -3.73
CA GLU A 34 -1.66 19.80 -4.93
C GLU A 34 -3.16 19.51 -4.86
N ASN A 35 -3.53 18.27 -4.50
CA ASN A 35 -4.93 17.90 -4.31
C ASN A 35 -5.62 18.72 -3.22
N THR A 36 -4.92 19.01 -2.12
CA THR A 36 -5.45 19.82 -1.01
C THR A 36 -5.66 21.27 -1.41
N VAL A 37 -4.70 21.86 -2.13
CA VAL A 37 -4.80 23.23 -2.67
C VAL A 37 -5.98 23.33 -3.63
N LEU A 38 -6.09 22.43 -4.60
CA LEU A 38 -7.13 22.46 -5.62
C LEU A 38 -8.53 22.23 -5.04
N ARG A 39 -8.68 21.18 -4.22
CA ARG A 39 -10.00 20.78 -3.69
C ARG A 39 -10.44 21.62 -2.49
N GLY A 40 -9.49 22.22 -1.77
CA GLY A 40 -9.76 23.10 -0.64
C GLY A 40 -9.81 24.59 -1.03
N LYS A 41 -9.48 24.94 -2.28
CA LYS A 41 -9.35 26.33 -2.76
C LYS A 41 -8.46 27.17 -1.83
N LEU A 42 -7.35 26.58 -1.39
CA LEU A 42 -6.42 27.21 -0.45
C LEU A 42 -5.29 27.95 -1.18
N ASP A 43 -4.74 28.97 -0.54
CA ASP A 43 -3.50 29.60 -1.00
C ASP A 43 -2.35 28.59 -0.93
N PRO A 44 -1.66 28.28 -2.04
CA PRO A 44 -0.52 27.36 -2.06
C PRO A 44 0.59 27.69 -1.06
N ARG A 45 0.73 28.96 -0.68
CA ARG A 45 1.73 29.44 0.31
C ARG A 45 1.40 29.02 1.73
N LYS A 46 0.16 28.58 2.00
CA LYS A 46 -0.27 28.05 3.29
C LYS A 46 -0.12 26.54 3.39
N VAL A 47 0.16 25.83 2.30
CA VAL A 47 0.22 24.37 2.26
C VAL A 47 1.67 23.90 2.08
N PHE A 48 2.12 23.05 3.00
CA PHE A 48 3.49 22.54 3.08
C PHE A 48 3.48 21.03 2.93
N THR A 49 4.61 20.48 2.45
CA THR A 49 4.80 19.03 2.35
C THR A 49 5.86 18.62 3.36
N ILE A 50 5.49 17.72 4.27
CA ILE A 50 6.42 17.05 5.19
C ILE A 50 6.12 15.56 5.08
N PRO A 51 6.97 14.78 4.37
CA PRO A 51 6.82 13.35 4.25
C PRO A 51 6.87 12.65 5.61
N ASN A 52 6.19 11.50 5.73
CA ASN A 52 6.29 10.71 6.94
C ASN A 52 7.68 10.08 7.05
N ALA A 53 8.20 10.02 8.27
CA ALA A 53 9.47 9.38 8.58
C ALA A 53 9.28 7.93 9.05
N ILE A 54 10.32 7.13 8.86
CA ILE A 54 10.40 5.75 9.37
C ILE A 54 11.50 5.63 10.43
N GLU A 55 11.26 4.80 11.43
CA GLU A 55 12.29 4.44 12.40
C GLU A 55 13.15 3.28 11.89
N THR A 56 14.33 3.61 11.37
CA THR A 56 15.29 2.65 10.79
C THR A 56 15.88 1.67 11.82
N ARG A 57 15.70 1.93 13.12
CA ARG A 57 16.05 0.98 14.18
C ARG A 57 15.05 -0.17 14.29
N LEU A 58 13.79 0.08 13.92
CA LEU A 58 12.73 -0.93 13.92
C LEU A 58 12.65 -1.66 12.57
N PHE A 59 13.02 -1.00 11.47
CA PHE A 59 13.00 -1.57 10.14
C PHE A 59 14.40 -1.57 9.54
N TYR A 60 15.01 -2.74 9.53
CA TYR A 60 16.33 -2.98 8.97
C TYR A 60 16.38 -4.39 8.35
N PRO A 61 17.20 -4.59 7.31
CA PRO A 61 17.29 -5.86 6.60
C PRO A 61 17.88 -6.97 7.47
N ASP A 62 17.57 -8.21 7.11
CA ASP A 62 18.17 -9.41 7.67
C ASP A 62 18.75 -10.25 6.51
N PRO A 63 20.06 -10.16 6.24
CA PRO A 63 20.69 -10.85 5.12
C PRO A 63 20.53 -12.37 5.17
N GLU A 64 20.53 -12.97 6.37
CA GLU A 64 20.39 -14.43 6.51
C GLU A 64 19.00 -14.88 6.04
N GLN A 65 17.95 -14.16 6.44
CA GLN A 65 16.59 -14.41 5.97
C GLN A 65 16.44 -14.10 4.47
N PHE A 66 17.07 -13.02 3.99
CA PHE A 66 16.96 -12.60 2.59
C PHE A 66 17.52 -13.66 1.62
N TYR A 67 18.70 -14.23 1.92
CA TYR A 67 19.34 -15.23 1.05
C TYR A 67 18.99 -16.67 1.40
N GLY A 68 18.52 -16.93 2.62
CA GLY A 68 18.15 -18.26 3.10
C GLY A 68 16.74 -18.70 2.69
N ASN A 69 15.84 -17.75 2.40
CA ASN A 69 14.46 -18.05 2.02
C ASN A 69 14.27 -18.17 0.51
N PRO A 70 13.30 -19.00 0.05
CA PRO A 70 12.85 -18.97 -1.33
C PRO A 70 12.26 -17.59 -1.66
N THR A 71 12.23 -17.25 -2.96
CA THR A 71 11.65 -15.99 -3.43
C THR A 71 10.22 -15.81 -2.92
N THR A 72 10.05 -14.86 -2.01
CA THR A 72 8.80 -14.62 -1.29
C THR A 72 8.34 -13.19 -1.55
N ILE A 73 7.10 -13.07 -2.03
CA ILE A 73 6.41 -11.81 -2.30
C ILE A 73 5.48 -11.51 -1.12
N ILE A 74 5.61 -10.31 -0.56
CA ILE A 74 4.87 -9.92 0.64
C ILE A 74 3.87 -8.82 0.31
N PHE A 75 2.65 -8.99 0.78
CA PHE A 75 1.64 -7.92 0.83
C PHE A 75 1.25 -7.70 2.29
N LEU A 76 1.30 -6.45 2.76
CA LEU A 76 0.80 -6.05 4.08
C LEU A 76 -0.16 -4.87 3.95
N GLY A 77 -1.40 -5.05 4.40
CA GLY A 77 -2.39 -3.99 4.39
C GLY A 77 -3.83 -4.47 4.57
N ARG A 78 -4.77 -3.54 4.69
CA ARG A 78 -6.20 -3.88 4.77
C ARG A 78 -6.66 -4.58 3.49
N LEU A 79 -7.40 -5.68 3.64
CA LEU A 79 -7.94 -6.45 2.52
C LEU A 79 -9.27 -5.84 2.05
N VAL A 80 -9.16 -4.70 1.37
CA VAL A 80 -10.28 -3.92 0.82
C VAL A 80 -10.00 -3.57 -0.63
N TYR A 81 -11.06 -3.27 -1.40
CA TYR A 81 -10.97 -2.86 -2.80
C TYR A 81 -10.00 -1.69 -3.04
N ARG A 82 -10.04 -0.66 -2.18
CA ARG A 82 -9.13 0.51 -2.30
C ARG A 82 -7.64 0.13 -2.22
N LYS A 83 -7.31 -0.98 -1.58
CA LYS A 83 -5.96 -1.53 -1.42
C LYS A 83 -5.61 -2.57 -2.51
N GLY A 84 -6.52 -2.82 -3.45
CA GLY A 84 -6.33 -3.76 -4.56
C GLY A 84 -6.22 -5.21 -4.12
N ALA A 85 -6.94 -5.61 -3.08
CA ALA A 85 -6.94 -7.01 -2.61
C ALA A 85 -7.54 -7.96 -3.65
N ASP A 86 -8.51 -7.47 -4.43
CA ASP A 86 -9.06 -8.10 -5.63
C ASP A 86 -7.99 -8.34 -6.70
N LEU A 87 -7.12 -7.35 -6.96
CA LEU A 87 -6.02 -7.50 -7.90
C LEU A 87 -5.02 -8.57 -7.44
N LEU A 88 -4.79 -8.73 -6.12
CA LEU A 88 -3.95 -9.82 -5.59
C LEU A 88 -4.51 -11.19 -5.96
N CYS A 89 -5.83 -11.39 -5.87
CA CYS A 89 -6.48 -12.64 -6.27
C CYS A 89 -6.23 -12.99 -7.75
N ALA A 90 -6.09 -11.98 -8.61
CA ALA A 90 -5.78 -12.17 -10.03
C ALA A 90 -4.27 -12.38 -10.29
N ILE A 91 -3.39 -11.75 -9.51
CA ILE A 91 -1.93 -11.79 -9.68
C ILE A 91 -1.35 -13.11 -9.15
N ILE A 92 -1.72 -13.49 -7.92
CA ILE A 92 -1.08 -14.60 -7.19
C ILE A 92 -1.08 -15.90 -8.03
N PRO A 93 -2.21 -16.38 -8.58
CA PRO A 93 -2.22 -17.61 -9.39
C PRO A 93 -1.34 -17.51 -10.64
N LYS A 94 -1.33 -16.36 -11.32
CA LYS A 94 -0.55 -16.15 -12.56
C LYS A 94 0.95 -16.21 -12.28
N VAL A 95 1.40 -15.57 -11.20
CA VAL A 95 2.82 -15.58 -10.79
C VAL A 95 3.23 -16.98 -10.36
N CYS A 96 2.43 -17.60 -9.49
CA CYS A 96 2.64 -18.95 -9.02
C CYS A 96 2.65 -20.00 -10.16
N ALA A 97 1.87 -19.82 -11.23
CA ALA A 97 1.90 -20.69 -12.40
C ALA A 97 3.19 -20.54 -13.23
N ARG A 98 3.73 -19.32 -13.34
CA ARG A 98 4.96 -19.04 -14.10
C ARG A 98 6.24 -19.32 -13.31
N HIS A 99 6.18 -19.18 -11.99
CA HIS A 99 7.33 -19.31 -11.10
C HIS A 99 7.01 -20.33 -9.99
N PRO A 100 7.39 -21.62 -10.17
CA PRO A 100 7.02 -22.70 -9.26
C PRO A 100 7.49 -22.49 -7.81
N ASN A 101 8.66 -21.86 -7.64
CA ASN A 101 9.32 -21.67 -6.35
C ASN A 101 8.90 -20.40 -5.60
N VAL A 102 8.06 -19.55 -6.21
CA VAL A 102 7.62 -18.30 -5.58
C VAL A 102 6.55 -18.57 -4.54
N ARG A 103 6.70 -17.92 -3.38
CA ARG A 103 5.74 -17.94 -2.28
C ARG A 103 5.16 -16.56 -2.05
N PHE A 104 4.00 -16.51 -1.44
CA PHE A 104 3.30 -15.29 -1.03
C PHE A 104 3.02 -15.32 0.47
N ILE A 105 3.28 -14.19 1.12
CA ILE A 105 2.81 -13.93 2.48
C ILE A 105 1.89 -12.71 2.42
N VAL A 106 0.66 -12.88 2.86
CA VAL A 106 -0.36 -11.84 2.86
C VAL A 106 -0.78 -11.57 4.31
N GLY A 107 -0.47 -10.38 4.80
CA GLY A 107 -0.85 -9.88 6.11
C GLY A 107 -1.91 -8.79 6.03
N GLY A 108 -2.85 -8.85 6.97
CA GLY A 108 -3.98 -7.94 7.08
C GLY A 108 -5.31 -8.67 7.08
N ASP A 109 -6.37 -7.89 7.22
CA ASP A 109 -7.74 -8.38 7.27
C ASP A 109 -8.70 -7.41 6.58
N GLY A 110 -9.90 -7.88 6.29
CA GLY A 110 -10.94 -7.10 5.64
C GLY A 110 -11.92 -7.94 4.83
N PRO A 111 -12.94 -7.30 4.24
CA PRO A 111 -14.02 -7.98 3.52
C PRO A 111 -13.53 -8.83 2.35
N LYS A 112 -12.37 -8.52 1.75
CA LYS A 112 -11.80 -9.28 0.63
C LYS A 112 -10.99 -10.50 1.06
N ARG A 113 -10.91 -10.81 2.36
CA ARG A 113 -10.21 -11.99 2.87
C ARG A 113 -10.80 -13.29 2.32
N LEU A 114 -12.13 -13.41 2.30
CA LEU A 114 -12.80 -14.62 1.83
C LEU A 114 -12.44 -14.92 0.37
N GLU A 115 -12.41 -13.90 -0.50
CA GLU A 115 -12.03 -14.05 -1.90
C GLU A 115 -10.59 -14.56 -2.07
N LEU A 116 -9.66 -14.15 -1.18
CA LEU A 116 -8.29 -14.67 -1.18
C LEU A 116 -8.22 -16.14 -0.72
N GLU A 117 -9.04 -16.52 0.25
CA GLU A 117 -9.14 -17.90 0.72
C GLU A 117 -9.74 -18.82 -0.36
N GLU A 118 -10.83 -18.39 -1.00
CA GLU A 118 -11.45 -19.08 -2.14
C GLU A 118 -10.50 -19.21 -3.33
N MET A 119 -9.74 -18.15 -3.65
CA MET A 119 -8.69 -18.19 -4.67
C MET A 119 -7.64 -19.23 -4.31
N ARG A 120 -7.16 -19.24 -3.06
CA ARG A 120 -6.14 -20.20 -2.61
C ARG A 120 -6.62 -21.65 -2.74
N GLU A 121 -7.88 -21.93 -2.42
CA GLU A 121 -8.50 -23.25 -2.58
C GLU A 121 -8.62 -23.63 -4.05
N LYS A 122 -9.23 -22.75 -4.86
CA LYS A 122 -9.49 -22.97 -6.29
C LYS A 122 -8.23 -23.32 -7.09
N TYR A 123 -7.08 -22.74 -6.73
CA TYR A 123 -5.81 -22.97 -7.41
C TYR A 123 -4.85 -23.90 -6.63
N HIS A 124 -5.32 -24.51 -5.54
CA HIS A 124 -4.54 -25.41 -4.67
C HIS A 124 -3.21 -24.80 -4.18
N LEU A 125 -3.24 -23.54 -3.72
CA LEU A 125 -2.05 -22.76 -3.37
C LEU A 125 -1.74 -22.73 -1.86
N HIS A 126 -2.28 -23.63 -1.05
CA HIS A 126 -2.13 -23.62 0.41
C HIS A 126 -0.68 -23.64 0.90
N SER A 127 0.20 -24.38 0.21
CA SER A 127 1.63 -24.44 0.55
C SER A 127 2.42 -23.21 0.09
N ARG A 128 1.85 -22.41 -0.82
CA ARG A 128 2.52 -21.26 -1.45
C ARG A 128 2.01 -19.92 -0.98
N VAL A 129 0.78 -19.83 -0.48
CA VAL A 129 0.14 -18.59 -0.07
C VAL A 129 -0.25 -18.67 1.41
N THR A 130 0.52 -17.97 2.23
CA THR A 130 0.28 -17.87 3.68
C THR A 130 -0.52 -16.61 3.99
N LEU A 131 -1.68 -16.77 4.62
CA LEU A 131 -2.52 -15.67 5.07
C LEU A 131 -2.36 -15.51 6.59
N LEU A 132 -1.75 -14.41 7.03
CA LEU A 132 -1.40 -14.20 8.45
C LEU A 132 -2.53 -13.56 9.27
N GLY A 133 -3.44 -12.81 8.63
CA GLY A 133 -4.43 -11.98 9.33
C GLY A 133 -3.82 -10.67 9.85
N ILE A 134 -4.50 -10.04 10.82
CA ILE A 134 -4.05 -8.77 11.40
C ILE A 134 -2.73 -8.98 12.13
N LEU A 135 -1.73 -8.18 11.79
CA LEU A 135 -0.43 -8.17 12.44
C LEU A 135 -0.28 -6.93 13.33
N PRO A 136 0.21 -7.07 14.56
CA PRO A 136 0.65 -5.92 15.34
C PRO A 136 1.93 -5.34 14.73
N HIS A 137 2.12 -4.03 14.87
CA HIS A 137 3.17 -3.30 14.16
C HIS A 137 4.58 -3.80 14.46
N ASN A 138 4.84 -4.26 15.70
CA ASN A 138 6.12 -4.84 16.10
C ASN A 138 6.48 -6.15 15.36
N MET A 139 5.50 -6.88 14.84
CA MET A 139 5.72 -8.12 14.07
C MET A 139 5.89 -7.87 12.57
N VAL A 140 5.65 -6.64 12.09
CA VAL A 140 5.71 -6.31 10.66
C VAL A 140 7.11 -6.55 10.11
N ARG A 141 8.16 -6.14 10.82
CA ARG A 141 9.55 -6.36 10.40
C ARG A 141 9.85 -7.85 10.23
N GLU A 142 9.46 -8.68 11.21
CA GLU A 142 9.72 -10.14 11.19
C GLU A 142 9.09 -10.83 9.98
N VAL A 143 7.96 -10.30 9.50
CA VAL A 143 7.34 -10.77 8.27
C VAL A 143 8.08 -10.23 7.04
N LEU A 144 8.33 -8.92 6.99
CA LEU A 144 8.97 -8.27 5.84
C LEU A 144 10.31 -8.93 5.50
N VAL A 145 11.17 -9.21 6.48
CA VAL A 145 12.51 -9.77 6.22
C VAL A 145 12.51 -11.18 5.64
N GLN A 146 11.37 -11.89 5.65
CA GLN A 146 11.23 -13.20 4.99
C GLN A 146 11.11 -13.08 3.46
N GLY A 147 10.85 -11.87 2.95
CA GLY A 147 10.60 -11.61 1.54
C GLY A 147 11.75 -10.89 0.85
N GLN A 148 11.70 -10.93 -0.48
CA GLN A 148 12.60 -10.17 -1.35
C GLN A 148 11.83 -9.10 -2.12
N ILE A 149 10.51 -9.25 -2.27
CA ILE A 149 9.65 -8.34 -3.01
C ILE A 149 8.46 -7.96 -2.13
N PHE A 150 8.15 -6.68 -2.06
CA PHE A 150 6.91 -6.18 -1.49
C PHE A 150 5.99 -5.70 -2.59
N ILE A 151 4.73 -6.15 -2.59
CA ILE A 151 3.74 -5.75 -3.57
C ILE A 151 2.68 -4.84 -2.93
N ASN A 152 2.43 -3.70 -3.57
CA ASN A 152 1.33 -2.80 -3.23
C ASN A 152 0.42 -2.61 -4.44
N THR A 153 -0.82 -3.09 -4.34
CA THR A 153 -1.82 -3.02 -5.42
C THR A 153 -2.84 -1.91 -5.21
N SER A 154 -2.55 -0.93 -4.35
CA SER A 154 -3.53 0.09 -3.96
C SER A 154 -4.02 0.95 -5.14
N LEU A 155 -5.30 1.30 -5.14
CA LEU A 155 -5.88 2.19 -6.16
C LEU A 155 -5.69 3.67 -5.80
N THR A 156 -5.52 3.96 -4.50
CA THR A 156 -5.28 5.33 -4.03
C THR A 156 -4.37 5.31 -2.80
N GLU A 157 -3.33 6.14 -2.82
CA GLU A 157 -2.38 6.32 -1.72
C GLU A 157 -1.92 7.76 -1.59
N ALA A 158 -1.74 8.21 -0.35
CA ALA A 158 -1.15 9.52 -0.08
C ALA A 158 0.38 9.43 0.02
N PHE A 159 0.90 8.43 0.71
CA PHE A 159 2.34 8.21 0.92
C PHE A 159 2.69 6.72 1.14
N CYS A 160 1.75 5.91 1.66
CA CYS A 160 1.93 4.46 1.87
C CYS A 160 3.15 4.08 2.73
N MET A 161 3.00 4.11 4.05
CA MET A 161 4.09 3.75 4.98
C MET A 161 4.65 2.34 4.78
N SER A 162 3.81 1.37 4.40
CA SER A 162 4.24 -0.01 4.20
C SER A 162 5.28 -0.17 3.09
N ILE A 163 5.26 0.71 2.07
CA ILE A 163 6.29 0.76 1.02
C ILE A 163 7.65 1.18 1.62
N VAL A 164 7.65 2.17 2.49
CA VAL A 164 8.88 2.66 3.17
C VAL A 164 9.41 1.60 4.15
N GLU A 165 8.52 0.94 4.89
CA GLU A 165 8.86 -0.16 5.79
C GLU A 165 9.50 -1.34 5.05
N ALA A 166 8.89 -1.76 3.94
CA ALA A 166 9.44 -2.82 3.10
C ALA A 166 10.80 -2.49 2.50
N ALA A 167 10.95 -1.29 1.91
CA ALA A 167 12.23 -0.85 1.35
C ALA A 167 13.32 -0.73 2.42
N SER A 168 12.97 -0.29 3.63
CA SER A 168 13.92 -0.23 4.76
C SER A 168 14.36 -1.60 5.24
N CYS A 169 13.52 -2.64 5.05
CA CYS A 169 13.89 -4.04 5.26
C CYS A 169 14.66 -4.67 4.07
N GLY A 170 14.98 -3.89 3.02
CA GLY A 170 15.77 -4.33 1.87
C GLY A 170 14.97 -5.01 0.76
N LEU A 171 13.64 -4.93 0.77
CA LEU A 171 12.80 -5.53 -0.26
C LEU A 171 12.69 -4.61 -1.46
N HIS A 172 12.67 -5.19 -2.66
CA HIS A 172 12.28 -4.47 -3.87
C HIS A 172 10.78 -4.21 -3.86
N VAL A 173 10.35 -2.97 -4.10
CA VAL A 173 8.93 -2.63 -4.08
C VAL A 173 8.36 -2.70 -5.50
N VAL A 174 7.24 -3.39 -5.66
CA VAL A 174 6.41 -3.34 -6.86
C VAL A 174 5.08 -2.70 -6.48
N SER A 175 4.73 -1.57 -7.10
CA SER A 175 3.53 -0.84 -6.74
C SER A 175 2.78 -0.31 -7.97
N THR A 176 1.48 -0.08 -7.80
CA THR A 176 0.72 0.79 -8.70
C THR A 176 1.20 2.25 -8.59
N ARG A 177 1.20 2.98 -9.70
CA ARG A 177 1.56 4.40 -9.80
C ARG A 177 0.38 5.28 -9.39
N VAL A 178 0.06 5.33 -8.10
CA VAL A 178 -1.10 6.08 -7.60
C VAL A 178 -0.74 7.15 -6.57
N GLY A 179 -1.43 8.28 -6.65
CA GLY A 179 -1.32 9.37 -5.69
C GLY A 179 0.13 9.78 -5.40
N GLY A 180 0.53 9.75 -4.13
CA GLY A 180 1.89 10.13 -3.74
C GLY A 180 2.91 8.99 -3.73
N VAL A 181 2.58 7.77 -4.18
CA VAL A 181 3.54 6.65 -4.23
C VAL A 181 4.80 6.95 -5.06
N PRO A 182 4.71 7.61 -6.24
CA PRO A 182 5.89 7.79 -7.10
C PRO A 182 7.00 8.68 -6.51
N GLU A 183 6.68 9.46 -5.47
CA GLU A 183 7.64 10.35 -4.78
C GLU A 183 8.21 9.74 -3.49
N VAL A 184 7.77 8.54 -3.10
CA VAL A 184 8.14 7.91 -1.82
C VAL A 184 9.56 7.33 -1.85
N LEU A 185 9.90 6.65 -2.95
CA LEU A 185 11.16 5.93 -3.10
C LEU A 185 11.86 6.32 -4.42
N PRO A 186 13.20 6.29 -4.47
CA PRO A 186 13.95 6.40 -5.73
C PRO A 186 13.62 5.25 -6.69
N ALA A 187 13.78 5.49 -7.99
CA ALA A 187 13.44 4.53 -9.05
C ALA A 187 14.14 3.16 -8.91
N ASP A 188 15.33 3.12 -8.30
CA ASP A 188 16.09 1.88 -8.11
C ASP A 188 15.47 0.94 -7.06
N PHE A 189 14.60 1.46 -6.18
CA PHE A 189 13.95 0.71 -5.11
C PHE A 189 12.50 0.33 -5.42
N ILE A 190 11.91 0.92 -6.46
CA ILE A 190 10.49 0.76 -6.77
C ILE A 190 10.22 0.62 -8.27
N SER A 191 9.51 -0.45 -8.63
CA SER A 191 8.91 -0.60 -9.95
C SER A 191 7.44 -0.19 -9.89
N LEU A 192 7.05 0.69 -10.81
CA LEU A 192 5.72 1.31 -10.84
C LEU A 192 4.97 0.93 -12.11
N GLU A 193 3.75 0.44 -11.95
CA GLU A 193 2.83 0.14 -13.05
C GLU A 193 1.57 1.00 -12.95
N GLU A 194 1.00 1.41 -14.07
CA GLU A 194 -0.28 2.14 -14.05
C GLU A 194 -1.39 1.22 -13.53
N PRO A 195 -2.28 1.71 -12.64
CA PRO A 195 -3.46 0.94 -12.26
C PRO A 195 -4.33 0.75 -13.50
N VAL A 196 -4.70 -0.48 -13.83
CA VAL A 196 -5.71 -0.74 -14.87
C VAL A 196 -7.08 -0.65 -14.20
N PRO A 197 -7.89 0.38 -14.46
CA PRO A 197 -9.27 0.39 -14.02
C PRO A 197 -10.05 -0.53 -14.97
N GLU A 198 -10.53 -1.65 -14.47
CA GLU A 198 -11.67 -2.35 -15.10
C GLU A 198 -12.98 -1.60 -14.79
#